data_AF-A0A833LJ48-F1
#
_entry.id   AF-A0A833LJ48-F1
#
_cell.length_a   1.000
_cell.length_b   1.000
_cell.length_c   1.000
_cell.angle_alpha   90.00
_cell.angle_beta   90.00
_cell.angle_gamma   90.00
#
_symmetry.space_group_name_H-M   'P 1'
#
loop_
_entity.id
_entity.type
_entity.pdbx_description
1 polymer ?
#
loop_
_entity_poly.entity_id
_entity_poly.type
_entity_poly.pdbx_seq_one_letter_code
_entity_poly.pdbx_strand_id
1 'polypeptide(L)' 'MPQKTVAVLGTLDSKGVEFAFLRDRIRAAGVATLVIDAGILGPPAFAPDITAGEVALAGGVSLAALVAEKDRGHAVAVM' A
#
# COMPACT_ATOMS: atom_id res chain seq x y z
N MET A 1 25.30 8.95 7.87
CA MET A 1 24.57 8.60 6.63
C MET A 1 23.11 8.40 6.99
N PRO A 2 22.14 8.87 6.19
CA PRO A 2 20.73 8.62 6.48
C PRO A 2 20.47 7.10 6.52
N GLN A 3 19.61 6.69 7.45
CA GLN A 3 19.22 5.28 7.61
C GLN A 3 18.50 4.79 6.34
N LYS A 4 18.88 3.62 5.83
CA LYS A 4 18.21 3.00 4.67
C LYS A 4 16.85 2.43 5.12
N THR A 5 15.84 2.59 4.27
CA THR A 5 14.46 2.14 4.51
C THR A 5 13.99 1.24 3.39
N VAL A 6 13.34 0.12 3.72
CA VAL A 6 12.73 -0.80 2.76
C VAL A 6 11.27 -0.38 2.52
N ALA A 7 10.90 -0.14 1.26
CA ALA A 7 9.51 0.04 0.86
C ALA A 7 8.80 -1.32 0.83
N VAL A 8 7.73 -1.46 1.61
CA VAL A 8 6.87 -2.63 1.68
C VAL A 8 5.54 -2.24 1.03
N LEU A 9 5.46 -2.43 -0.29
CA LEU A 9 4.33 -2.02 -1.13
C LEU A 9 3.46 -3.21 -1.52
N GLY A 10 2.15 -3.11 -1.31
CA GLY A 10 1.22 -4.15 -1.75
C GLY A 10 -0.26 -3.82 -1.57
N THR A 11 -1.11 -4.72 -2.04
CA THR A 11 -2.57 -4.65 -1.94
C THR A 11 -3.02 -5.17 -0.56
N LEU A 12 -3.07 -4.29 0.46
CA LEU A 12 -3.30 -4.71 1.84
C LEU A 12 -4.76 -5.12 2.12
N ASP A 13 -5.68 -4.73 1.25
CA ASP A 13 -7.09 -5.14 1.25
C ASP A 13 -7.29 -6.66 1.10
N SER A 14 -6.36 -7.33 0.41
CA SER A 14 -6.40 -8.79 0.17
C SER A 14 -5.24 -9.56 0.81
N LYS A 15 -4.12 -8.89 1.13
CA LYS A 15 -2.89 -9.53 1.63
C LYS A 15 -2.35 -8.88 2.91
N GLY A 16 -3.22 -8.24 3.68
CA GLY A 16 -2.79 -7.45 4.84
C GLY A 16 -2.03 -8.26 5.89
N VAL A 17 -2.38 -9.53 6.10
CA VAL A 17 -1.71 -10.40 7.10
C VAL A 17 -0.29 -10.76 6.64
N GLU A 18 -0.12 -11.10 5.36
CA GLU A 18 1.15 -11.46 4.75
C GLU A 18 2.12 -10.26 4.74
N PHE A 19 1.60 -9.07 4.44
CA PHE A 19 2.38 -7.84 4.45
C PHE A 19 2.76 -7.39 5.87
N ALA A 20 1.89 -7.60 6.87
CA ALA A 20 2.22 -7.38 8.28
C ALA A 20 3.37 -8.29 8.70
N PHE A 21 3.29 -9.58 8.37
CA PHE A 21 4.36 -10.55 8.65
C PHE A 21 5.68 -10.10 8.01
N LEU A 22 5.69 -9.76 6.71
CA LEU A 22 6.89 -9.31 6.01
C LEU A 22 7.51 -8.06 6.68
N ARG A 23 6.69 -7.03 6.95
CA ARG A 23 7.11 -5.81 7.65
C ARG A 23 7.77 -6.14 8.99
N ASP A 24 7.15 -7.01 9.77
CA ASP A 24 7.64 -7.35 11.11
C ASP A 24 8.94 -8.15 11.06
N ARG A 25 9.11 -9.03 10.06
CA ARG A 25 10.38 -9.72 9.82
C ARG A 25 11.51 -8.77 9.44
N ILE A 26 11.24 -7.76 8.60
CA ILE A 26 12.23 -6.74 8.21
C ILE A 26 12.61 -5.87 9.42
N ARG A 27 11.62 -5.40 10.19
CA ARG A 27 11.85 -4.61 11.40
C ARG A 27 12.63 -5.40 12.46
N ALA A 28 12.32 -6.68 12.65
CA ALA A 28 13.05 -7.56 13.56
C ALA A 28 14.53 -7.76 13.16
N ALA A 29 14.88 -7.56 11.89
CA ALA A 29 16.26 -7.55 11.41
C ALA A 29 16.99 -6.21 11.61
N GLY A 30 16.37 -5.23 12.28
CA GLY A 30 16.95 -3.91 12.53
C GLY A 30 16.86 -2.95 11.34
N VAL A 31 16.03 -3.26 10.34
CA VAL A 31 15.87 -2.45 9.12
C VAL A 31 14.56 -1.66 9.18
N ALA A 32 14.62 -0.37 8.87
CA ALA A 32 13.42 0.46 8.80
C ALA A 32 12.54 0.07 7.60
N THR A 33 11.23 0.21 7.77
CA THR A 33 10.25 -0.05 6.71
C THR A 33 9.36 1.15 6.48
N LEU A 34 8.95 1.36 5.23
CA LEU A 34 7.85 2.24 4.84
C LEU A 34 6.77 1.39 4.16
N VAL A 35 5.60 1.25 4.77
CA VAL A 35 4.48 0.46 4.24
C VAL A 35 3.60 1.32 3.35
N ILE A 36 3.36 0.86 2.14
CA ILE A 36 2.59 1.59 1.11
C ILE A 36 1.43 0.71 0.67
N ASP A 37 0.22 1.23 0.78
CA ASP A 37 -0.99 0.54 0.37
C ASP A 37 -1.38 0.86 -1.07
N ALA A 38 -1.44 -0.18 -1.89
CA ALA A 38 -1.93 -0.15 -3.27
C ALA A 38 -3.26 -0.93 -3.43
N GLY A 39 -3.95 -1.23 -2.33
CA GLY A 39 -5.28 -1.83 -2.32
C GLY A 39 -6.34 -0.90 -2.91
N ILE A 40 -7.38 -1.46 -3.52
CA ILE A 40 -8.42 -0.69 -4.21
C ILE A 40 -9.79 -0.94 -3.58
N LEU A 41 -10.09 -2.19 -3.26
CA LEU A 41 -11.48 -2.62 -3.05
C LEU A 41 -11.92 -2.58 -1.60
N GLY A 42 -10.98 -2.64 -0.66
CA GLY A 42 -11.29 -2.79 0.75
C GLY A 42 -10.30 -2.10 1.67
N PRO A 43 -10.61 -2.03 2.97
CA PRO A 43 -9.70 -1.47 3.95
C PRO A 43 -8.51 -2.43 4.20
N PRO A 44 -7.33 -1.90 4.54
CA PRO A 44 -6.17 -2.72 4.89
C PRO A 44 -6.36 -3.37 6.28
N ALA A 45 -5.75 -4.55 6.48
CA ALA A 45 -5.81 -5.24 7.78
C ALA A 45 -5.02 -4.52 8.91
N PHE A 46 -4.17 -3.57 8.57
CA PHE A 46 -3.44 -2.71 9.50
C PHE A 46 -3.15 -1.35 8.85
N ALA A 47 -2.85 -0.33 9.66
CA ALA A 47 -2.56 1.01 9.14
C ALA A 47 -1.22 1.05 8.38
N PRO A 48 -1.22 1.41 7.08
CA PRO A 48 0.01 1.64 6.33
C PRO A 48 0.61 3.02 6.68
N ASP A 49 1.87 3.26 6.29
CA ASP A 49 2.50 4.57 6.43
C ASP A 49 2.05 5.52 5.31
N ILE A 50 1.76 4.99 4.11
CA ILE A 50 1.11 5.68 2.99
C ILE A 50 -0.15 4.90 2.62
N THR A 51 -1.30 5.58 2.67
CA THR A 51 -2.61 4.99 2.39
C THR A 51 -2.88 4.83 0.89
N ALA A 52 -3.78 3.91 0.53
CA ALA A 52 -4.24 3.77 -0.86
C ALA A 52 -4.86 5.05 -1.42
N GLY A 53 -5.48 5.87 -0.57
CA GLY A 53 -5.99 7.19 -0.96
C GLY A 53 -4.88 8.13 -1.40
N GLU A 54 -3.77 8.19 -0.66
CA GLU A 54 -2.61 9.00 -1.02
C GLU A 54 -1.92 8.50 -2.29
N VAL A 55 -1.80 7.18 -2.46
CA VAL A 55 -1.27 6.59 -3.70
C VAL A 55 -2.12 6.94 -4.91
N ALA A 56 -3.44 6.74 -4.82
CA ALA A 56 -4.35 7.09 -5.91
C ALA A 56 -4.25 8.58 -6.27
N LEU A 57 -4.26 9.46 -5.26
CA LEU A 57 -4.14 10.91 -5.48
C LEU A 57 -2.82 11.28 -6.15
N ALA A 58 -1.71 10.63 -5.79
CA ALA A 58 -0.43 10.79 -6.48
C ALA A 58 -0.47 10.30 -7.93
N GLY A 59 -1.27 9.27 -8.23
CA GLY A 59 -1.60 8.79 -9.58
C GLY A 59 -2.59 9.68 -10.35
N GLY A 60 -3.11 10.75 -9.73
CA GLY A 60 -3.96 11.76 -10.37
C GLY A 60 -5.47 11.50 -10.28
N VAL A 61 -5.91 10.49 -9.51
CA VAL A 61 -7.33 10.12 -9.39
C VAL A 61 -7.67 9.84 -7.93
N SER A 62 -8.92 10.05 -7.50
CA SER A 62 -9.30 9.65 -6.13
C SER A 62 -9.52 8.13 -6.06
N LEU A 63 -9.19 7.50 -4.93
CA LEU A 63 -9.47 6.08 -4.70
C LEU A 63 -10.97 5.77 -4.89
N ALA A 64 -11.85 6.67 -4.46
CA ALA A 64 -13.29 6.52 -4.64
C ALA A 64 -13.71 6.48 -6.13
N ALA A 65 -13.06 7.27 -7.00
CA ALA A 65 -13.34 7.22 -8.44
C ALA A 65 -12.88 5.90 -9.06
N LEU A 66 -11.72 5.38 -8.68
CA LEU A 66 -11.23 4.06 -9.14
C LEU A 66 -12.19 2.93 -8.73
N VAL A 67 -12.69 2.96 -7.50
CA VAL A 67 -13.67 1.99 -7.00
C VAL A 67 -14.99 2.09 -7.77
N ALA A 68 -15.43 3.31 -8.11
CA ALA A 68 -16.68 3.55 -8.83
C ALA A 68 -16.61 3.10 -10.30
N GLU A 69 -15.46 3.30 -10.96
CA GLU A 69 -15.23 2.95 -12.36
C GLU A 69 -15.24 1.44 -12.60
N LYS A 70 -14.77 0.65 -11.61
CA LYS A 70 -14.67 -0.82 -11.68
C LYS A 70 -13.84 -1.34 -12.86
N ASP A 71 -12.99 -0.50 -13.44
CA ASP A 71 -11.97 -0.91 -14.40
C ASP A 71 -10.69 -1.29 -13.64
N ARG A 72 -10.46 -2.60 -13.54
CA ARG A 72 -9.26 -3.14 -12.91
C ARG A 72 -7.97 -2.69 -13.62
N GLY A 73 -7.99 -2.58 -14.95
CA GLY A 73 -6.82 -2.20 -15.74
C GLY A 73 -6.42 -0.76 -15.49
N HIS A 74 -7.41 0.16 -15.52
CA HIS A 74 -7.17 1.56 -15.20
C HIS A 74 -6.71 1.73 -13.74
N ALA A 75 -7.38 1.07 -12.80
CA ALA A 75 -7.01 1.17 -11.38
C ALA A 75 -5.57 0.70 -11.12
N VAL A 76 -5.12 -0.41 -11.72
CA VAL A 76 -3.73 -0.88 -11.59
C VAL A 76 -2.73 0.05 -12.29
N ALA A 77 -3.13 0.82 -13.30
CA ALA A 77 -2.25 1.78 -13.96
C ALA A 77 -2.05 3.08 -13.15
N VAL A 78 -3.03 3.43 -12.31
CA VAL A 78 -3.00 4.62 -11.45
C VAL A 78 -2.27 4.34 -10.13
N MET A 79 -2.47 3.15 -9.55
CA MET A 79 -1.90 2.74 -8.26
C MET A 79 -0.44 2.30 -8.37
#